data_AF-A0A535YPZ8-F1
#
_entry.id   AF-A0A535YPZ8-F1
#
_cell.length_a   1.000
_cell.length_b   1.000
_cell.length_c   1.000
_cell.angle_alpha   90.00
_cell.angle_beta   90.00
_cell.angle_gamma   90.00
#
_symmetry.space_group_name_H-M   'P 1'
#
loop_
_entity.id
_entity.type
_entity.pdbx_description
1 polymer ?
#
loop_
_entity_poly.entity_id
_entity_poly.type
_entity_poly.pdbx_seq_one_letter_code
_entity_poly.pdbx_strand_id
1 'polypeptide(L)'
;MLTGGAGGAATDYRNLSVNNFHAQKGEGIAGTPQYTYDSATGMTVNDGIDGYPNGSTARGAPGTAGGGGTDPNPTANDQNTGGGGGANGGSGGQGGNSWLSGLARGGFGGSAFPAAPAQVTAGAGGGAGTHNNGGVANSSSGGSGGGIVMIRAGSVTGTGSITTDGGTGPAPDNDGAGGGGAGGTIVVTTQTGGLAGLTANAQGGAGADAWSTDAGGPTDYHGPGGGGGGGVILTTSAPGTMNLSGGVNGTTTTDKAAYGATPGIAGVHSTITASQIPGAGSGAQCTSDLTLVKAHTDPFLRGSTDTYSIDVSNIGLVASSGLVTVTDTLPGGLTPTSALGAGWACSIAMQVVTCTRSDALAASASYPRITVSVTVSQSAPSGLSNSEPGFRERQCRKLFEQHGRLGHRFVTRRRLGDPDPRHQRHRDRDHHQHRAKDGGNRGRSEPGQQHGDCGDQQPAGPRASGSSERRHGCRGGAG
;
A
#
# COMPACT_ATOMS: atom_id res chain seq x y z
N MET A 1 -16.10 -10.06 25.81
CA MET A 1 -16.61 -10.80 26.97
C MET A 1 -17.85 -11.56 26.55
N LEU A 2 -17.82 -12.81 26.11
CA LEU A 2 -19.06 -13.55 25.86
C LEU A 2 -19.64 -14.03 27.21
N THR A 3 -20.94 -13.85 27.42
CA THR A 3 -21.63 -14.16 28.69
C THR A 3 -22.62 -15.33 28.55
N GLY A 4 -22.74 -15.91 27.37
CA GLY A 4 -23.75 -16.92 27.08
C GLY A 4 -25.15 -16.33 26.84
N GLY A 5 -26.07 -17.18 26.39
CA GLY A 5 -27.47 -16.81 26.18
C GLY A 5 -28.31 -17.92 25.52
N ALA A 6 -29.62 -17.73 25.52
CA ALA A 6 -30.55 -18.63 24.85
C ALA A 6 -30.65 -18.33 23.34
N GLY A 7 -30.87 -19.35 22.52
CA GLY A 7 -31.24 -19.21 21.11
C GLY A 7 -30.12 -19.38 20.08
N GLY A 8 -28.91 -19.77 20.48
CA GLY A 8 -27.83 -20.18 19.57
C GLY A 8 -27.73 -21.69 19.37
N ALA A 9 -27.06 -22.12 18.32
CA ALA A 9 -26.71 -23.51 18.08
C ALA A 9 -25.23 -23.68 17.71
N ALA A 10 -24.69 -24.86 18.02
CA ALA A 10 -23.33 -25.25 17.63
C ALA A 10 -23.08 -25.17 16.11
N THR A 11 -24.12 -25.08 15.29
CA THR A 11 -24.04 -25.07 13.83
C THR A 11 -24.27 -23.68 13.22
N ASP A 12 -24.36 -22.62 14.03
CA ASP A 12 -24.66 -21.29 13.53
C ASP A 12 -23.53 -20.74 12.66
N TYR A 13 -23.85 -20.28 11.45
CA TYR A 13 -22.88 -19.67 10.54
C TYR A 13 -22.86 -18.14 10.66
N ARG A 14 -23.94 -17.55 11.19
CA ARG A 14 -24.10 -16.11 11.38
C ARG A 14 -25.03 -15.87 12.56
N ASN A 15 -24.74 -14.83 13.33
CA ASN A 15 -25.60 -14.36 14.39
C ASN A 15 -25.33 -12.87 14.66
N LEU A 16 -26.32 -12.16 15.19
CA LEU A 16 -26.21 -10.73 15.53
C LEU A 16 -25.25 -10.54 16.69
N SER A 17 -24.52 -9.43 16.70
CA SER A 17 -23.56 -9.10 17.76
C SER A 17 -24.21 -8.80 19.11
N VAL A 18 -25.52 -8.52 19.12
CA VAL A 18 -26.31 -8.39 20.36
C VAL A 18 -26.45 -9.71 21.12
N ASN A 19 -26.21 -10.85 20.46
CA ASN A 19 -26.28 -12.17 21.05
C ASN A 19 -24.87 -12.60 21.53
N ASN A 20 -24.68 -12.67 22.84
CA ASN A 20 -23.35 -12.67 23.46
C ASN A 20 -22.75 -14.08 23.70
N PHE A 21 -22.85 -14.97 22.70
CA PHE A 21 -22.42 -16.38 22.82
C PHE A 21 -21.62 -16.92 21.61
N HIS A 22 -21.34 -16.09 20.61
CA HIS A 22 -20.48 -16.45 19.48
C HIS A 22 -19.46 -15.35 19.22
N ALA A 23 -18.29 -15.72 18.69
CA ALA A 23 -17.22 -14.78 18.46
C ALA A 23 -17.39 -14.01 17.15
N GLN A 24 -16.77 -12.83 17.09
CA GLN A 24 -16.83 -11.92 15.96
C GLN A 24 -16.07 -12.47 14.75
N LYS A 25 -16.61 -12.21 13.56
CA LYS A 25 -15.91 -12.41 12.29
C LYS A 25 -14.81 -11.36 12.14
N GLY A 26 -13.91 -11.53 11.17
CA GLY A 26 -12.95 -10.52 10.77
C GLY A 26 -13.54 -9.48 9.82
N GLU A 27 -12.78 -8.43 9.52
CA GLU A 27 -13.07 -7.50 8.42
C GLU A 27 -12.72 -8.11 7.06
N GLY A 28 -13.45 -7.75 6.01
CA GLY A 28 -13.14 -8.20 4.66
C GLY A 28 -13.95 -7.47 3.59
N ILE A 29 -13.88 -7.98 2.36
CA ILE A 29 -14.54 -7.33 1.20
C ILE A 29 -16.06 -7.28 1.30
N ALA A 30 -16.66 -8.11 2.15
CA ALA A 30 -18.10 -8.18 2.33
C ALA A 30 -18.62 -7.23 3.43
N GLY A 31 -17.73 -6.56 4.17
CA GLY A 31 -18.08 -5.64 5.25
C GLY A 31 -17.11 -5.69 6.44
N THR A 32 -17.51 -4.99 7.50
CA THR A 32 -16.80 -4.91 8.78
C THR A 32 -17.75 -5.44 9.86
N PRO A 33 -17.30 -6.32 10.79
CA PRO A 33 -18.12 -6.75 11.92
C PRO A 33 -18.37 -5.58 12.87
N GLN A 34 -19.36 -5.67 13.76
CA GLN A 34 -19.61 -4.59 14.71
C GLN A 34 -18.38 -4.27 15.58
N TYR A 35 -17.62 -5.30 15.97
CA TYR A 35 -16.45 -5.16 16.81
C TYR A 35 -15.19 -5.64 16.10
N THR A 36 -14.17 -4.79 16.08
CA THR A 36 -12.86 -5.09 15.51
C THR A 36 -11.74 -4.81 16.50
N TYR A 37 -10.58 -5.41 16.27
CA TYR A 37 -9.39 -5.19 17.08
C TYR A 37 -8.42 -4.25 16.35
N ASP A 38 -8.13 -3.10 16.97
CA ASP A 38 -7.10 -2.20 16.51
C ASP A 38 -5.76 -2.60 17.11
N SER A 39 -4.92 -3.24 16.31
CA SER A 39 -3.57 -3.66 16.71
C SER A 39 -2.61 -2.50 16.99
N ALA A 40 -2.91 -1.28 16.53
CA ALA A 40 -2.05 -0.12 16.78
C ALA A 40 -2.27 0.46 18.18
N THR A 41 -3.53 0.47 18.65
CA THR A 41 -3.88 0.95 19.99
C THR A 41 -4.04 -0.17 21.02
N GLY A 42 -4.17 -1.42 20.57
CA GLY A 42 -4.47 -2.55 21.43
C GLY A 42 -5.90 -2.52 21.98
N MET A 43 -6.83 -1.83 21.31
CA MET A 43 -8.20 -1.64 21.78
C MET A 43 -9.23 -2.28 20.84
N THR A 44 -10.42 -2.54 21.37
CA THR A 44 -11.59 -2.91 20.57
C THR A 44 -12.28 -1.66 20.04
N VAL A 45 -12.58 -1.64 18.75
CA VAL A 45 -13.42 -0.63 18.09
C VAL A 45 -14.84 -1.18 17.98
N ASN A 46 -15.85 -0.33 18.19
CA ASN A 46 -17.26 -0.68 18.08
C ASN A 46 -17.98 0.28 17.13
N ASP A 47 -18.44 -0.23 16.01
CA ASP A 47 -19.12 0.56 14.98
C ASP A 47 -20.62 0.77 15.27
N GLY A 48 -21.12 0.18 16.35
CA GLY A 48 -22.51 0.32 16.81
C GLY A 48 -23.54 -0.46 15.98
N ILE A 49 -23.14 -1.08 14.87
CA ILE A 49 -24.01 -1.86 13.99
C ILE A 49 -23.28 -3.10 13.45
N ASP A 50 -24.02 -4.19 13.23
CA ASP A 50 -23.53 -5.34 12.47
C ASP A 50 -23.37 -4.97 10.99
N GLY A 51 -22.14 -4.89 10.49
CA GLY A 51 -21.89 -4.59 9.08
C GLY A 51 -22.05 -5.77 8.14
N TYR A 52 -22.26 -6.99 8.66
CA TYR A 52 -22.59 -8.17 7.85
C TYR A 52 -24.09 -8.47 7.82
N PRO A 53 -24.66 -8.84 6.65
CA PRO A 53 -26.07 -9.19 6.54
C PRO A 53 -26.46 -10.34 7.48
N ASN A 54 -27.41 -10.07 8.37
CA ASN A 54 -27.90 -11.00 9.39
C ASN A 54 -26.85 -11.41 10.45
N GLY A 55 -25.81 -10.60 10.63
CA GLY A 55 -24.98 -10.59 11.84
C GLY A 55 -23.50 -10.89 11.66
N SER A 56 -22.70 -10.39 12.61
CA SER A 56 -21.24 -10.38 12.55
C SER A 56 -20.55 -11.48 13.36
N THR A 57 -21.28 -12.39 13.99
CA THR A 57 -20.68 -13.45 14.83
C THR A 57 -20.85 -14.86 14.25
N ALA A 58 -20.25 -15.86 14.90
CA ALA A 58 -20.27 -17.28 14.55
C ALA A 58 -19.41 -17.65 13.33
N ARG A 59 -19.38 -18.94 12.98
CA ARG A 59 -18.29 -19.54 12.18
C ARG A 59 -18.21 -19.19 10.71
N GLY A 60 -19.28 -18.71 10.09
CA GLY A 60 -19.29 -18.41 8.67
C GLY A 60 -18.26 -17.36 8.28
N ALA A 61 -17.57 -17.56 7.17
CA ALA A 61 -16.62 -16.61 6.60
C ALA A 61 -17.26 -15.83 5.44
N PRO A 62 -17.61 -14.54 5.61
CA PRO A 62 -18.19 -13.73 4.54
C PRO A 62 -17.08 -13.22 3.61
N GLY A 63 -16.99 -13.80 2.42
CA GLY A 63 -15.98 -13.43 1.43
C GLY A 63 -14.57 -13.72 1.93
N THR A 64 -13.73 -12.70 2.05
CA THR A 64 -12.34 -12.82 2.47
C THR A 64 -12.15 -12.82 3.99
N ALA A 65 -13.16 -12.42 4.77
CA ALA A 65 -13.04 -12.34 6.22
C ALA A 65 -12.94 -13.72 6.87
N GLY A 66 -12.11 -13.83 7.92
CA GLY A 66 -12.13 -15.01 8.80
C GLY A 66 -13.44 -15.11 9.57
N GLY A 67 -14.02 -16.30 9.66
CA GLY A 67 -15.16 -16.57 10.52
C GLY A 67 -14.78 -16.54 12.00
N GLY A 68 -15.70 -16.13 12.87
CA GLY A 68 -15.48 -16.25 14.32
C GLY A 68 -15.57 -17.70 14.80
N GLY A 69 -15.32 -17.98 16.07
CA GLY A 69 -15.71 -19.24 16.70
C GLY A 69 -17.22 -19.33 16.97
N THR A 70 -17.79 -20.54 16.85
CA THR A 70 -19.16 -20.83 17.33
C THR A 70 -19.03 -21.66 18.60
N ASP A 71 -19.67 -21.24 19.68
CA ASP A 71 -19.68 -22.00 20.93
C ASP A 71 -20.73 -23.14 20.85
N PRO A 72 -20.33 -24.43 20.95
CA PRO A 72 -21.30 -25.52 20.96
C PRO A 72 -22.25 -25.61 22.16
N ASN A 73 -22.01 -24.86 23.24
CA ASN A 73 -22.88 -24.77 24.40
C ASN A 73 -23.26 -23.31 24.69
N PRO A 74 -24.06 -22.64 23.84
CA PRO A 74 -24.32 -21.21 23.94
C PRO A 74 -24.88 -20.73 25.28
N THR A 75 -25.57 -21.60 26.02
CA THR A 75 -26.17 -21.26 27.32
C THR A 75 -25.10 -21.02 28.37
N ALA A 76 -24.04 -21.84 28.39
CA ALA A 76 -22.91 -21.67 29.31
C ALA A 76 -21.73 -20.93 28.65
N ASN A 77 -21.69 -20.92 27.31
CA ASN A 77 -20.63 -20.41 26.47
C ASN A 77 -19.27 -20.86 26.99
N ASP A 78 -19.05 -22.17 27.03
CA ASP A 78 -17.94 -22.82 27.72
C ASP A 78 -17.17 -23.79 26.82
N GLN A 79 -17.14 -23.53 25.51
CA GLN A 79 -16.58 -24.47 24.55
C GLN A 79 -15.43 -23.89 23.72
N ASN A 80 -15.10 -22.60 23.84
CA ASN A 80 -13.78 -22.04 23.49
C ASN A 80 -13.17 -22.50 22.15
N THR A 81 -13.90 -22.29 21.05
CA THR A 81 -13.47 -22.59 19.67
C THR A 81 -12.59 -21.51 19.08
N GLY A 82 -11.72 -21.88 18.13
CA GLY A 82 -10.82 -20.94 17.47
C GLY A 82 -11.46 -20.15 16.33
N GLY A 83 -10.94 -18.97 16.05
CA GLY A 83 -11.30 -18.15 14.90
C GLY A 83 -10.59 -18.57 13.61
N GLY A 84 -11.25 -18.37 12.46
CA GLY A 84 -10.68 -18.64 11.14
C GLY A 84 -9.77 -17.52 10.66
N GLY A 85 -8.78 -17.85 9.82
CA GLY A 85 -7.86 -16.88 9.24
C GLY A 85 -8.53 -16.01 8.16
N GLY A 86 -8.08 -14.78 8.00
CA GLY A 86 -8.47 -13.91 6.88
C GLY A 86 -7.87 -14.40 5.56
N ALA A 87 -8.37 -13.91 4.43
CA ALA A 87 -7.88 -14.24 3.10
C ALA A 87 -7.53 -13.02 2.24
N ASN A 88 -6.67 -13.25 1.26
CA ASN A 88 -6.40 -12.35 0.14
C ASN A 88 -6.00 -13.20 -1.08
N GLY A 89 -4.74 -13.16 -1.53
CA GLY A 89 -4.30 -14.01 -2.64
C GLY A 89 -4.41 -15.51 -2.35
N GLY A 90 -4.25 -15.89 -1.08
CA GLY A 90 -4.52 -17.22 -0.55
C GLY A 90 -5.73 -17.23 0.38
N SER A 91 -6.36 -18.39 0.53
CA SER A 91 -7.45 -18.59 1.49
C SER A 91 -6.92 -18.66 2.92
N GLY A 92 -7.75 -18.27 3.88
CA GLY A 92 -7.46 -18.42 5.31
C GLY A 92 -7.60 -19.86 5.77
N GLY A 93 -6.97 -20.17 6.90
CA GLY A 93 -7.04 -21.45 7.58
C GLY A 93 -8.28 -21.57 8.48
N GLN A 94 -8.66 -22.81 8.79
CA GLN A 94 -9.74 -23.13 9.72
C GLN A 94 -9.31 -22.88 11.17
N GLY A 95 -10.22 -22.38 12.00
CA GLY A 95 -10.06 -22.30 13.45
C GLY A 95 -10.24 -23.65 14.13
N GLY A 96 -9.64 -23.80 15.31
CA GLY A 96 -9.60 -25.05 16.06
C GLY A 96 -10.92 -25.47 16.71
N ASN A 97 -10.95 -26.73 17.14
CA ASN A 97 -12.10 -27.41 17.71
C ASN A 97 -12.47 -26.86 19.09
N SER A 98 -13.68 -27.18 19.56
CA SER A 98 -14.16 -26.77 20.87
C SER A 98 -13.48 -27.54 22.01
N TRP A 99 -13.20 -26.84 23.10
CA TRP A 99 -12.83 -27.44 24.38
C TRP A 99 -13.92 -28.41 24.88
N LEU A 100 -13.49 -29.45 25.60
CA LEU A 100 -14.25 -30.56 26.16
C LEU A 100 -14.97 -31.47 25.15
N SER A 101 -15.74 -30.90 24.22
CA SER A 101 -16.53 -31.65 23.25
C SER A 101 -15.77 -32.06 21.98
N GLY A 102 -14.65 -31.38 21.66
CA GLY A 102 -13.81 -31.68 20.50
C GLY A 102 -14.52 -31.51 19.16
N LEU A 103 -15.59 -30.72 19.11
CA LEU A 103 -16.37 -30.51 17.90
C LEU A 103 -15.66 -29.53 16.96
N ALA A 104 -15.66 -29.86 15.67
CA ALA A 104 -15.13 -28.99 14.62
C ALA A 104 -16.06 -27.79 14.37
N ARG A 105 -16.06 -26.83 15.29
CA ARG A 105 -16.90 -25.62 15.33
C ARG A 105 -16.12 -24.30 15.33
N GLY A 106 -14.81 -24.37 15.11
CA GLY A 106 -14.01 -23.21 14.79
C GLY A 106 -14.48 -22.47 13.53
N GLY A 107 -14.02 -21.24 13.42
CA GLY A 107 -14.31 -20.34 12.32
C GLY A 107 -13.77 -20.84 10.99
N PHE A 108 -14.56 -20.64 9.94
CA PHE A 108 -14.08 -20.90 8.59
C PHE A 108 -13.02 -19.88 8.19
N GLY A 109 -12.00 -20.35 7.47
CA GLY A 109 -11.06 -19.44 6.81
C GLY A 109 -11.75 -18.65 5.70
N GLY A 110 -11.29 -17.41 5.49
CA GLY A 110 -11.73 -16.58 4.37
C GLY A 110 -11.44 -17.24 3.02
N SER A 111 -12.25 -16.91 2.02
CA SER A 111 -12.03 -17.34 0.63
C SER A 111 -11.03 -16.41 -0.07
N ALA A 112 -10.14 -16.99 -0.89
CA ALA A 112 -9.17 -16.21 -1.66
C ALA A 112 -9.87 -15.23 -2.60
N PHE A 113 -9.34 -14.01 -2.66
CA PHE A 113 -9.77 -12.97 -3.57
C PHE A 113 -9.10 -13.14 -4.94
N PRO A 114 -9.87 -13.15 -6.05
CA PRO A 114 -9.32 -13.29 -7.40
C PRO A 114 -8.71 -11.96 -7.87
N ALA A 115 -7.55 -11.60 -7.32
CA ALA A 115 -6.90 -10.32 -7.60
C ALA A 115 -6.45 -10.20 -9.06
N ALA A 116 -6.62 -9.01 -9.61
CA ALA A 116 -6.21 -8.65 -10.97
C ALA A 116 -5.68 -7.19 -10.98
N PRO A 117 -4.96 -6.77 -12.03
CA PRO A 117 -4.48 -5.38 -12.16
C PRO A 117 -5.58 -4.31 -12.01
N ALA A 118 -6.81 -4.66 -12.36
CA ALA A 118 -7.98 -3.79 -12.26
C ALA A 118 -8.70 -3.85 -10.91
N GLN A 119 -8.41 -4.86 -10.08
CA GLN A 119 -9.14 -5.10 -8.84
C GLN A 119 -8.24 -5.78 -7.81
N VAL A 120 -7.96 -5.06 -6.73
CA VAL A 120 -7.17 -5.54 -5.59
C VAL A 120 -7.87 -5.18 -4.30
N THR A 121 -7.52 -5.87 -3.22
CA THR A 121 -8.03 -5.62 -1.86
C THR A 121 -6.87 -5.54 -0.86
N ALA A 122 -7.12 -4.92 0.30
CA ALA A 122 -6.30 -5.16 1.47
C ALA A 122 -6.49 -6.62 1.93
N GLY A 123 -5.54 -7.12 2.72
CA GLY A 123 -5.70 -8.37 3.44
C GLY A 123 -6.88 -8.27 4.39
N ALA A 124 -7.69 -9.33 4.45
CA ALA A 124 -8.79 -9.42 5.40
C ALA A 124 -8.30 -9.77 6.81
N GLY A 125 -9.06 -9.38 7.82
CA GLY A 125 -8.80 -9.75 9.21
C GLY A 125 -9.16 -11.20 9.51
N GLY A 126 -8.49 -11.76 10.52
CA GLY A 126 -8.91 -13.04 11.11
C GLY A 126 -10.18 -12.88 11.95
N GLY A 127 -10.93 -13.95 12.12
CA GLY A 127 -12.05 -13.99 13.07
C GLY A 127 -11.56 -14.25 14.49
N ALA A 128 -12.37 -13.86 15.47
CA ALA A 128 -12.08 -14.08 16.89
C ALA A 128 -12.43 -15.52 17.32
N GLY A 129 -11.74 -16.03 18.33
CA GLY A 129 -12.15 -17.25 19.05
C GLY A 129 -13.23 -16.96 20.09
N THR A 130 -13.97 -17.98 20.54
CA THR A 130 -14.93 -17.80 21.65
C THR A 130 -14.18 -17.68 22.96
N HIS A 131 -14.61 -16.70 23.77
CA HIS A 131 -13.91 -16.30 24.98
C HIS A 131 -14.91 -15.99 26.10
N ASN A 132 -14.79 -16.68 27.23
CA ASN A 132 -15.82 -16.72 28.24
C ASN A 132 -15.33 -16.42 29.66
N ASN A 133 -14.05 -16.67 29.94
CA ASN A 133 -13.48 -16.54 31.27
C ASN A 133 -12.39 -15.44 31.30
N GLY A 134 -11.98 -15.04 32.50
CA GLY A 134 -11.24 -13.80 32.77
C GLY A 134 -9.97 -13.60 31.91
N GLY A 135 -9.74 -12.34 31.53
CA GLY A 135 -8.61 -11.91 30.71
C GLY A 135 -8.78 -10.44 30.28
N VAL A 136 -7.88 -9.91 29.44
CA VAL A 136 -8.10 -8.60 28.80
C VAL A 136 -9.25 -8.70 27.79
N ALA A 137 -10.09 -7.68 27.69
CA ALA A 137 -11.38 -7.76 26.98
C ALA A 137 -11.27 -8.14 25.47
N ASN A 138 -10.09 -7.95 24.90
CA ASN A 138 -9.73 -8.20 23.50
C ASN A 138 -8.87 -9.46 23.29
N SER A 139 -8.56 -10.24 24.34
CA SER A 139 -8.03 -11.60 24.17
C SER A 139 -8.93 -12.39 23.22
N SER A 140 -8.33 -13.27 22.42
CA SER A 140 -9.03 -14.04 21.36
C SER A 140 -9.41 -13.26 20.11
N SER A 141 -9.10 -11.96 20.01
CA SER A 141 -9.34 -11.19 18.79
C SER A 141 -8.55 -11.76 17.60
N GLY A 142 -9.12 -11.65 16.41
CA GLY A 142 -8.40 -11.98 15.17
C GLY A 142 -7.29 -10.97 14.86
N GLY A 143 -6.30 -11.43 14.09
CA GLY A 143 -5.21 -10.60 13.61
C GLY A 143 -5.65 -9.62 12.52
N SER A 144 -4.98 -8.46 12.46
CA SER A 144 -5.23 -7.44 11.43
C SER A 144 -4.74 -7.89 10.06
N GLY A 145 -5.50 -7.59 9.01
CA GLY A 145 -5.07 -7.84 7.64
C GLY A 145 -4.03 -6.83 7.15
N GLY A 146 -3.21 -7.23 6.18
CA GLY A 146 -2.19 -6.38 5.59
C GLY A 146 -2.75 -5.26 4.69
N GLY A 147 -2.05 -4.13 4.62
CA GLY A 147 -2.48 -2.99 3.81
C GLY A 147 -2.26 -3.15 2.28
N ILE A 148 -2.53 -2.07 1.53
CA ILE A 148 -2.22 -1.99 0.10
C ILE A 148 -1.07 -1.00 -0.11
N VAL A 149 -0.06 -1.40 -0.87
CA VAL A 149 1.00 -0.50 -1.37
C VAL A 149 0.97 -0.49 -2.89
N MET A 150 0.80 0.69 -3.49
CA MET A 150 0.85 0.89 -4.94
C MET A 150 1.94 1.89 -5.31
N ILE A 151 2.89 1.46 -6.14
CA ILE A 151 3.98 2.28 -6.66
C ILE A 151 3.97 2.23 -8.18
N ARG A 152 3.98 3.42 -8.81
CA ARG A 152 4.20 3.57 -10.24
C ARG A 152 5.41 4.47 -10.44
N ALA A 153 6.49 3.92 -10.99
CA ALA A 153 7.77 4.59 -11.15
C ALA A 153 8.19 4.68 -12.62
N GLY A 154 9.03 5.67 -12.94
CA GLY A 154 9.69 5.75 -14.25
C GLY A 154 10.89 4.84 -14.34
N SER A 155 11.68 4.82 -13.28
CA SER A 155 12.83 3.93 -13.11
C SER A 155 12.94 3.46 -11.67
N VAL A 156 13.54 2.29 -11.49
CA VAL A 156 13.94 1.76 -10.18
C VAL A 156 15.40 1.34 -10.21
N THR A 157 16.12 1.60 -9.13
CA THR A 157 17.52 1.20 -8.94
C THR A 157 17.74 0.85 -7.46
N GLY A 158 18.83 0.13 -7.16
CA GLY A 158 19.20 -0.21 -5.79
C GLY A 158 18.31 -1.30 -5.18
N THR A 159 18.22 -1.29 -3.85
CA THR A 159 17.47 -2.28 -3.06
C THR A 159 16.41 -1.63 -2.18
N GLY A 160 15.39 -2.39 -1.81
CA GLY A 160 14.32 -1.90 -0.93
C GLY A 160 13.40 -3.01 -0.46
N SER A 161 12.63 -2.74 0.60
CA SER A 161 11.61 -3.67 1.10
C SER A 161 10.24 -3.02 1.13
N ILE A 162 9.22 -3.79 0.75
CA ILE A 162 7.81 -3.44 0.91
C ILE A 162 7.17 -4.56 1.70
N THR A 163 6.54 -4.23 2.83
CA THR A 163 5.87 -5.20 3.69
C THR A 163 4.40 -4.84 3.83
N THR A 164 3.56 -5.84 3.61
CA THR A 164 2.11 -5.81 3.80
C THR A 164 1.66 -7.07 4.52
N ASP A 165 2.49 -7.63 5.41
CA ASP A 165 2.19 -8.87 6.11
C ASP A 165 0.93 -8.73 6.99
N GLY A 166 0.18 -9.81 7.12
CA GLY A 166 -0.92 -9.92 8.06
C GLY A 166 -0.41 -10.07 9.51
N GLY A 167 -1.20 -9.58 10.46
CA GLY A 167 -0.91 -9.65 11.88
C GLY A 167 -1.43 -10.92 12.54
N THR A 168 -0.90 -11.21 13.72
CA THR A 168 -1.41 -12.22 14.65
C THR A 168 -2.22 -11.53 15.74
N GLY A 169 -3.37 -12.11 16.08
CA GLY A 169 -4.23 -11.62 17.14
C GLY A 169 -3.63 -11.85 18.55
N PRO A 170 -4.12 -11.15 19.58
CA PRO A 170 -3.73 -11.41 20.95
C PRO A 170 -4.13 -12.82 21.39
N ALA A 171 -3.16 -13.57 21.90
CA ALA A 171 -3.40 -14.91 22.44
C ALA A 171 -4.24 -14.84 23.73
N PRO A 172 -5.26 -15.70 23.88
CA PRO A 172 -5.94 -15.86 25.16
C PRO A 172 -5.13 -16.68 26.16
N ASP A 173 -5.53 -16.61 27.43
CA ASP A 173 -5.08 -17.53 28.47
C ASP A 173 -5.75 -18.89 28.25
N ASN A 174 -6.96 -19.14 28.77
CA ASN A 174 -7.65 -20.44 28.66
C ASN A 174 -8.94 -20.37 27.82
N ASP A 175 -8.88 -19.68 26.68
CA ASP A 175 -10.01 -19.51 25.76
C ASP A 175 -9.65 -19.91 24.33
N GLY A 176 -10.63 -19.88 23.43
CA GLY A 176 -10.41 -20.08 22.00
C GLY A 176 -9.66 -18.89 21.40
N ALA A 177 -8.67 -19.14 20.55
CA ALA A 177 -7.79 -18.10 20.02
C ALA A 177 -8.24 -17.55 18.66
N GLY A 178 -7.85 -16.32 18.36
CA GLY A 178 -8.19 -15.64 17.10
C GLY A 178 -7.36 -16.10 15.91
N GLY A 179 -7.96 -16.10 14.73
CA GLY A 179 -7.28 -16.40 13.47
C GLY A 179 -6.31 -15.31 13.04
N GLY A 180 -5.32 -15.64 12.21
CA GLY A 180 -4.37 -14.68 11.64
C GLY A 180 -4.99 -13.83 10.54
N GLY A 181 -4.55 -12.58 10.40
CA GLY A 181 -4.92 -11.72 9.28
C GLY A 181 -4.20 -12.11 8.01
N ALA A 182 -4.80 -11.87 6.84
CA ALA A 182 -4.16 -12.17 5.56
C ALA A 182 -3.06 -11.16 5.21
N GLY A 183 -2.12 -11.59 4.38
CA GLY A 183 -1.20 -10.68 3.69
C GLY A 183 -1.97 -9.70 2.79
N GLY A 184 -1.45 -8.49 2.68
CA GLY A 184 -2.00 -7.40 1.89
C GLY A 184 -1.63 -7.49 0.41
N THR A 185 -1.71 -6.35 -0.28
CA THR A 185 -1.43 -6.28 -1.72
C THR A 185 -0.31 -5.31 -2.03
N ILE A 186 0.66 -5.77 -2.82
CA ILE A 186 1.76 -4.97 -3.35
C ILE A 186 1.58 -4.85 -4.87
N VAL A 187 1.50 -3.61 -5.37
CA VAL A 187 1.49 -3.31 -6.81
C VAL A 187 2.68 -2.42 -7.14
N VAL A 188 3.65 -2.90 -7.92
CA VAL A 188 4.81 -2.10 -8.35
C VAL A 188 4.98 -2.16 -9.85
N THR A 189 4.77 -1.02 -10.51
CA THR A 189 5.04 -0.90 -11.95
C THR A 189 6.19 0.08 -12.19
N THR A 190 7.12 -0.30 -13.05
CA THR A 190 8.22 0.55 -13.52
C THR A 190 8.36 0.47 -15.03
N GLN A 191 8.79 1.56 -15.68
CA GLN A 191 9.10 1.57 -17.11
C GLN A 191 10.50 1.06 -17.40
N THR A 192 11.46 1.41 -16.54
CA THR A 192 12.87 1.00 -16.69
C THR A 192 13.45 0.50 -15.36
N GLY A 193 14.49 -0.33 -15.42
CA GLY A 193 15.07 -0.98 -14.24
C GLY A 193 14.28 -2.22 -13.80
N GLY A 194 15.00 -3.25 -13.36
CA GLY A 194 14.41 -4.50 -12.86
C GLY A 194 14.12 -4.45 -11.36
N LEU A 195 13.20 -5.30 -10.89
CA LEU A 195 12.84 -5.39 -9.47
C LEU A 195 13.70 -6.40 -8.69
N ALA A 196 14.83 -6.85 -9.23
CA ALA A 196 15.73 -7.81 -8.56
C ALA A 196 16.28 -7.31 -7.21
N GLY A 197 16.28 -6.00 -6.95
CA GLY A 197 16.64 -5.44 -5.64
C GLY A 197 15.49 -5.32 -4.64
N LEU A 198 14.25 -5.63 -5.04
CA LEU A 198 13.05 -5.54 -4.21
C LEU A 198 12.85 -6.83 -3.41
N THR A 199 12.69 -6.69 -2.09
CA THR A 199 12.06 -7.68 -1.21
C THR A 199 10.59 -7.31 -1.02
N ALA A 200 9.68 -8.16 -1.49
CA ALA A 200 8.23 -7.96 -1.35
C ALA A 200 7.64 -8.99 -0.38
N ASN A 201 7.11 -8.51 0.74
CA ASN A 201 6.50 -9.33 1.79
C ASN A 201 4.99 -9.09 1.84
N ALA A 202 4.22 -10.14 1.59
CA ALA A 202 2.78 -10.16 1.72
C ALA A 202 2.36 -11.52 2.30
N GLN A 203 2.93 -11.87 3.46
CA GLN A 203 2.67 -13.13 4.14
C GLN A 203 1.39 -13.04 4.97
N GLY A 204 0.70 -14.17 5.14
CA GLY A 204 -0.37 -14.27 6.13
C GLY A 204 0.19 -14.28 7.55
N GLY A 205 -0.53 -13.67 8.48
CA GLY A 205 -0.23 -13.71 9.91
C GLY A 205 -0.53 -15.09 10.50
N ALA A 206 0.23 -15.48 11.54
CA ALA A 206 -0.05 -16.72 12.25
C ALA A 206 -1.38 -16.64 13.01
N GLY A 207 -2.10 -17.75 13.11
CA GLY A 207 -3.18 -17.91 14.06
C GLY A 207 -2.63 -17.88 15.49
N ALA A 208 -3.39 -17.31 16.43
CA ALA A 208 -2.95 -17.24 17.82
C ALA A 208 -3.00 -18.62 18.49
N ASP A 209 -2.04 -18.88 19.38
CA ASP A 209 -2.04 -20.06 20.24
C ASP A 209 -3.13 -19.94 21.32
N ALA A 210 -3.69 -21.08 21.74
CA ALA A 210 -4.66 -21.17 22.83
C ALA A 210 -4.01 -21.83 24.06
N TRP A 211 -3.92 -21.12 25.18
CA TRP A 211 -3.38 -21.66 26.44
C TRP A 211 -1.96 -22.20 26.36
N SER A 212 -1.07 -21.50 25.64
CA SER A 212 0.29 -21.96 25.34
C SER A 212 1.19 -22.25 26.57
N THR A 213 0.79 -21.81 27.76
CA THR A 213 1.53 -22.02 29.01
C THR A 213 1.08 -23.26 29.79
N ASP A 214 -0.03 -23.89 29.40
CA ASP A 214 -0.57 -25.03 30.13
C ASP A 214 0.21 -26.32 29.83
N ALA A 215 0.55 -27.05 30.88
CA ALA A 215 1.26 -28.32 30.78
C ALA A 215 0.34 -29.50 30.43
N GLY A 216 -0.98 -29.27 30.39
CA GLY A 216 -2.02 -30.25 30.17
C GLY A 216 -2.05 -30.83 28.75
N GLY A 217 -3.00 -31.72 28.55
CA GLY A 217 -3.15 -32.54 27.34
C GLY A 217 -4.55 -32.45 26.74
N PRO A 218 -5.05 -33.49 26.06
CA PRO A 218 -6.31 -33.44 25.30
C PRO A 218 -7.55 -32.95 26.06
N THR A 219 -7.57 -33.04 27.39
CA THR A 219 -8.64 -32.53 28.26
C THR A 219 -8.65 -31.02 28.39
N ASP A 220 -7.52 -30.37 28.17
CA ASP A 220 -7.30 -28.93 28.33
C ASP A 220 -7.20 -28.21 26.98
N TYR A 221 -7.42 -28.92 25.88
CA TYR A 221 -7.35 -28.38 24.53
C TYR A 221 -8.43 -27.36 24.26
N HIS A 222 -8.00 -26.14 23.96
CA HIS A 222 -8.85 -25.05 23.50
C HIS A 222 -8.58 -24.82 22.01
N GLY A 223 -9.54 -24.27 21.28
CA GLY A 223 -9.41 -24.10 19.83
C GLY A 223 -8.40 -23.02 19.46
N PRO A 224 -7.25 -23.34 18.85
CA PRO A 224 -6.33 -22.31 18.36
C PRO A 224 -6.82 -21.62 17.09
N GLY A 225 -6.21 -20.50 16.72
CA GLY A 225 -6.55 -19.75 15.53
C GLY A 225 -6.08 -20.39 14.22
N GLY A 226 -6.87 -20.26 13.16
CA GLY A 226 -6.45 -20.58 11.79
C GLY A 226 -5.43 -19.57 11.25
N GLY A 227 -4.49 -20.01 10.41
CA GLY A 227 -3.50 -19.12 9.80
C GLY A 227 -4.09 -18.20 8.73
N GLY A 228 -3.60 -16.97 8.60
CA GLY A 228 -4.04 -16.04 7.55
C GLY A 228 -3.56 -16.46 6.15
N GLY A 229 -4.33 -16.17 5.11
CA GLY A 229 -3.91 -16.41 3.73
C GLY A 229 -2.77 -15.47 3.31
N GLY A 230 -1.91 -15.93 2.39
CA GLY A 230 -0.92 -15.08 1.75
C GLY A 230 -1.57 -13.98 0.90
N GLY A 231 -0.83 -12.90 0.67
CA GLY A 231 -1.26 -11.71 -0.03
C GLY A 231 -1.13 -11.78 -1.54
N VAL A 232 -1.08 -10.61 -2.17
CA VAL A 232 -1.00 -10.46 -3.63
C VAL A 232 0.19 -9.59 -3.99
N ILE A 233 1.00 -10.02 -4.95
CA ILE A 233 2.08 -9.22 -5.53
C ILE A 233 1.85 -9.09 -7.04
N LEU A 234 1.66 -7.86 -7.53
CA LEU A 234 1.53 -7.53 -8.95
C LEU A 234 2.70 -6.63 -9.36
N THR A 235 3.59 -7.10 -10.22
CA THR A 235 4.82 -6.35 -10.55
C THR A 235 5.18 -6.38 -12.03
N THR A 236 5.94 -5.40 -12.54
CA THR A 236 6.39 -5.42 -13.96
C THR A 236 7.53 -6.40 -14.24
N SER A 237 8.21 -6.87 -13.21
CA SER A 237 9.20 -7.97 -13.27
C SER A 237 9.25 -8.66 -11.91
N ALA A 238 9.83 -9.86 -11.84
CA ALA A 238 9.96 -10.58 -10.57
C ALA A 238 10.82 -9.77 -9.56
N PRO A 239 10.33 -9.54 -8.33
CA PRO A 239 11.15 -9.11 -7.21
C PRO A 239 12.30 -10.08 -6.94
N GLY A 240 13.40 -9.61 -6.36
CA GLY A 240 14.51 -10.48 -5.94
C GLY A 240 14.12 -11.45 -4.83
N THR A 241 13.19 -11.05 -3.97
CA THR A 241 12.60 -11.92 -2.95
C THR A 241 11.11 -11.65 -2.86
N MET A 242 10.31 -12.72 -2.82
CA MET A 242 8.87 -12.67 -2.64
C MET A 242 8.46 -13.61 -1.51
N ASN A 243 7.82 -13.06 -0.49
CA ASN A 243 7.28 -13.82 0.62
C ASN A 243 5.75 -13.77 0.56
N LEU A 244 5.16 -14.87 0.11
CA LEU A 244 3.72 -15.05 -0.12
C LEU A 244 3.15 -16.24 0.68
N SER A 245 3.87 -16.72 1.70
CA SER A 245 3.38 -17.83 2.53
C SER A 245 2.04 -17.48 3.19
N GLY A 246 1.18 -18.49 3.33
CA GLY A 246 0.12 -18.42 4.31
C GLY A 246 0.73 -18.47 5.71
N GLY A 247 0.04 -17.87 6.67
CA GLY A 247 0.40 -17.95 8.07
C GLY A 247 0.20 -19.37 8.60
N VAL A 248 1.02 -19.75 9.56
CA VAL A 248 0.84 -21.01 10.30
C VAL A 248 -0.41 -20.94 11.16
N ASN A 249 -1.04 -22.09 11.43
CA ASN A 249 -2.07 -22.15 12.47
C ASN A 249 -1.45 -21.97 13.86
N GLY A 250 -2.26 -21.51 14.80
CA GLY A 250 -1.95 -21.61 16.20
C GLY A 250 -2.02 -23.05 16.70
N THR A 251 -1.61 -23.21 17.94
CA THR A 251 -1.56 -24.48 18.66
C THR A 251 -2.13 -24.33 20.06
N THR A 252 -2.47 -25.44 20.73
CA THR A 252 -2.92 -25.44 22.12
C THR A 252 -1.90 -26.09 23.05
N THR A 253 -1.89 -25.62 24.31
CA THR A 253 -1.02 -26.06 25.41
C THR A 253 0.48 -26.07 25.06
N THR A 254 1.30 -26.64 25.94
CA THR A 254 2.73 -26.85 25.71
C THR A 254 3.01 -28.03 24.78
N ASP A 255 2.03 -28.89 24.50
CA ASP A 255 2.19 -30.00 23.56
C ASP A 255 2.08 -29.59 22.08
N LYS A 256 1.67 -28.34 21.85
CA LYS A 256 1.59 -27.70 20.54
C LYS A 256 0.67 -28.43 19.56
N ALA A 257 -0.42 -29.00 20.05
CA ALA A 257 -1.43 -29.61 19.19
C ALA A 257 -2.16 -28.55 18.35
N ALA A 258 -2.33 -28.80 17.05
CA ALA A 258 -3.12 -27.92 16.16
C ALA A 258 -4.62 -27.94 16.48
N TYR A 259 -5.10 -29.01 17.11
CA TYR A 259 -6.49 -29.21 17.53
C TYR A 259 -7.55 -28.81 16.48
N GLY A 260 -7.32 -29.21 15.22
CA GLY A 260 -8.22 -28.96 14.10
C GLY A 260 -8.00 -27.63 13.36
N ALA A 261 -7.16 -26.72 13.88
CA ALA A 261 -6.78 -25.52 13.14
C ALA A 261 -5.85 -25.86 11.98
N THR A 262 -5.93 -25.06 10.91
CA THR A 262 -5.11 -25.28 9.70
C THR A 262 -4.34 -24.02 9.30
N PRO A 263 -3.17 -24.15 8.66
CA PRO A 263 -2.48 -23.00 8.12
C PRO A 263 -3.30 -22.33 7.00
N GLY A 264 -2.99 -21.08 6.71
CA GLY A 264 -3.47 -20.40 5.52
C GLY A 264 -2.77 -20.91 4.26
N ILE A 265 -3.37 -20.65 3.11
CA ILE A 265 -2.78 -20.98 1.82
C ILE A 265 -1.90 -19.83 1.34
N ALA A 266 -0.85 -20.16 0.59
CA ALA A 266 0.02 -19.16 -0.02
C ALA A 266 -0.74 -18.23 -0.97
N GLY A 267 -0.24 -17.00 -1.07
CA GLY A 267 -0.74 -15.94 -1.93
C GLY A 267 -0.33 -16.11 -3.40
N VAL A 268 -0.58 -15.07 -4.18
CA VAL A 268 -0.34 -15.08 -5.63
C VAL A 268 0.59 -13.96 -6.07
N HIS A 269 1.44 -14.27 -7.05
CA HIS A 269 2.24 -13.31 -7.80
C HIS A 269 1.80 -13.31 -9.26
N SER A 270 1.75 -12.14 -9.87
CA SER A 270 1.59 -12.00 -11.32
C SER A 270 2.47 -10.90 -11.87
N THR A 271 3.11 -11.18 -13.02
CA THR A 271 3.81 -10.15 -13.78
C THR A 271 2.81 -9.39 -14.65
N ILE A 272 2.77 -8.07 -14.50
CA ILE A 272 1.77 -7.20 -15.12
C ILE A 272 2.45 -6.05 -15.89
N THR A 273 1.76 -5.46 -16.85
CA THR A 273 2.17 -4.21 -17.49
C THR A 273 1.41 -3.03 -16.89
N ALA A 274 2.01 -1.84 -16.95
CA ALA A 274 1.34 -0.61 -16.51
C ALA A 274 0.01 -0.36 -17.25
N SER A 275 -0.11 -0.81 -18.51
CA SER A 275 -1.32 -0.69 -19.32
C SER A 275 -2.49 -1.55 -18.85
N GLN A 276 -2.26 -2.57 -18.02
CA GLN A 276 -3.33 -3.40 -17.47
C GLN A 276 -4.03 -2.75 -16.27
N ILE A 277 -3.44 -1.72 -15.65
CA ILE A 277 -4.04 -0.99 -14.53
C ILE A 277 -4.96 0.10 -15.08
N PRO A 278 -6.29 0.04 -14.82
CA PRO A 278 -7.24 1.03 -15.32
C PRO A 278 -7.01 2.44 -14.76
N GLY A 279 -7.38 3.45 -15.54
CA GLY A 279 -7.30 4.87 -15.16
C GLY A 279 -6.20 5.62 -15.88
N ALA A 280 -5.84 6.80 -15.37
CA ALA A 280 -4.78 7.61 -15.96
C ALA A 280 -3.44 6.87 -15.91
N GLY A 281 -2.69 6.96 -17.02
CA GLY A 281 -1.31 6.45 -17.11
C GLY A 281 -0.45 6.96 -15.96
N SER A 282 0.62 6.24 -15.63
CA SER A 282 1.56 6.69 -14.60
C SER A 282 2.05 8.09 -14.93
N GLY A 283 2.19 8.98 -13.95
CA GLY A 283 2.84 10.28 -14.15
C GLY A 283 4.27 10.14 -14.70
N ALA A 284 4.89 8.98 -14.50
CA ALA A 284 6.16 8.64 -15.12
C ALA A 284 6.06 8.38 -16.64
N GLN A 285 4.90 7.99 -17.17
CA GLN A 285 4.66 7.84 -18.61
C GLN A 285 4.35 9.19 -19.27
N CYS A 286 4.19 10.26 -18.49
CA CYS A 286 3.88 11.60 -18.97
C CYS A 286 5.13 12.49 -19.18
N THR A 287 6.31 11.89 -19.37
CA THR A 287 7.53 12.63 -19.68
C THR A 287 7.98 12.34 -21.11
N SER A 288 8.23 13.41 -21.88
CA SER A 288 9.07 13.31 -23.08
C SER A 288 10.47 12.86 -22.67
N ASP A 289 11.13 12.09 -23.53
CA ASP A 289 12.52 11.67 -23.33
C ASP A 289 13.27 12.02 -24.62
N LEU A 290 13.97 13.15 -24.60
CA LEU A 290 14.68 13.66 -25.76
C LEU A 290 16.13 13.18 -25.75
N THR A 291 16.52 12.47 -26.80
CA THR A 291 17.89 12.03 -27.04
C THR A 291 18.51 12.77 -28.21
N LEU A 292 19.83 12.78 -28.25
CA LEU A 292 20.61 13.47 -29.26
C LEU A 292 21.71 12.57 -29.80
N VAL A 293 21.95 12.64 -31.10
CA VAL A 293 23.05 11.97 -31.79
C VAL A 293 23.83 12.99 -32.60
N LYS A 294 25.15 13.03 -32.43
CA LYS A 294 26.07 13.79 -33.28
C LYS A 294 26.72 12.85 -34.31
N ALA A 295 26.73 13.27 -35.57
CA ALA A 295 27.37 12.51 -36.64
C ALA A 295 28.12 13.42 -37.61
N HIS A 296 29.26 12.96 -38.10
CA HIS A 296 30.12 13.63 -39.07
C HIS A 296 30.72 12.59 -40.04
N THR A 297 31.33 13.06 -41.11
CA THR A 297 32.07 12.22 -42.06
C THR A 297 33.52 12.67 -42.09
N ASP A 298 34.43 11.75 -41.80
CA ASP A 298 35.86 11.99 -41.87
C ASP A 298 36.37 12.03 -43.32
N PRO A 299 37.47 12.76 -43.58
CA PRO A 299 38.28 13.52 -42.62
C PRO A 299 37.87 15.00 -42.50
N PHE A 300 38.01 15.57 -41.31
CA PHE A 300 38.07 17.02 -41.12
C PHE A 300 39.51 17.49 -41.34
N LEU A 301 39.74 18.35 -42.34
CA LEU A 301 41.09 18.76 -42.75
C LEU A 301 41.46 20.10 -42.12
N ARG A 302 42.74 20.33 -41.84
CA ARG A 302 43.19 21.62 -41.32
C ARG A 302 43.01 22.70 -42.40
N GLY A 303 42.45 23.85 -42.01
CA GLY A 303 42.17 24.96 -42.90
C GLY A 303 40.93 24.80 -43.78
N SER A 304 40.19 23.68 -43.70
CA SER A 304 38.93 23.51 -44.41
C SER A 304 37.73 24.07 -43.63
N THR A 305 36.62 24.18 -44.34
CA THR A 305 35.29 24.32 -43.75
C THR A 305 34.58 22.99 -43.88
N ASP A 306 34.17 22.42 -42.76
CA ASP A 306 33.51 21.11 -42.68
C ASP A 306 32.17 21.23 -41.94
N THR A 307 31.37 20.16 -41.98
CA THR A 307 30.06 20.14 -41.31
C THR A 307 29.85 18.87 -40.51
N TYR A 308 29.12 18.99 -39.41
CA TYR A 308 28.56 17.85 -38.69
C TYR A 308 27.07 18.08 -38.41
N SER A 309 26.39 17.00 -38.06
CA SER A 309 24.96 16.96 -37.84
C SER A 309 24.62 16.62 -36.40
N ILE A 310 23.49 17.15 -35.95
CA ILE A 310 22.88 16.88 -34.66
C ILE A 310 21.42 16.47 -34.93
N ASP A 311 21.08 15.24 -34.58
CA ASP A 311 19.71 14.71 -34.65
C ASP A 311 19.11 14.66 -33.24
N VAL A 312 17.90 15.17 -33.07
CA VAL A 312 17.15 15.16 -31.80
C VAL A 312 15.90 14.29 -31.97
N SER A 313 15.74 13.30 -31.10
CA SER A 313 14.62 12.35 -31.14
C SER A 313 13.90 12.28 -29.82
N ASN A 314 12.59 12.03 -29.84
CA ASN A 314 11.81 11.74 -28.64
C ASN A 314 11.60 10.24 -28.52
N ILE A 315 12.36 9.58 -27.66
CA ILE A 315 12.16 8.15 -27.34
C ILE A 315 11.12 7.93 -26.24
N GLY A 316 10.57 9.02 -25.69
CA GLY A 316 9.50 8.99 -24.70
C GLY A 316 8.15 8.61 -25.29
N LEU A 317 7.18 8.34 -24.41
CA LEU A 317 5.84 7.86 -24.78
C LEU A 317 4.83 8.99 -25.02
N VAL A 318 5.20 10.24 -24.74
CA VAL A 318 4.36 11.43 -24.96
C VAL A 318 5.13 12.47 -25.75
N ALA A 319 4.39 13.35 -26.43
CA ALA A 319 5.01 14.44 -27.17
C ALA A 319 5.75 15.42 -26.24
N SER A 320 6.85 16.02 -26.70
CA SER A 320 7.51 17.12 -25.98
C SER A 320 6.60 18.35 -25.91
N SER A 321 6.85 19.24 -24.95
CA SER A 321 6.09 20.49 -24.86
C SER A 321 6.94 21.66 -24.37
N GLY A 322 6.65 22.86 -24.87
CA GLY A 322 7.44 24.05 -24.54
C GLY A 322 8.75 24.14 -25.33
N LEU A 323 9.69 24.94 -24.82
CA LEU A 323 10.91 25.28 -25.55
C LEU A 323 11.98 24.19 -25.39
N VAL A 324 12.38 23.58 -26.50
CA VAL A 324 13.53 22.69 -26.62
C VAL A 324 14.77 23.54 -26.92
N THR A 325 15.84 23.36 -26.14
CA THR A 325 17.13 24.04 -26.33
C THR A 325 18.24 23.01 -26.49
N VAL A 326 18.95 23.08 -27.61
CA VAL A 326 20.18 22.33 -27.89
C VAL A 326 21.36 23.28 -27.74
N THR A 327 22.30 22.96 -26.85
CA THR A 327 23.52 23.76 -26.64
C THR A 327 24.74 22.90 -26.89
N ASP A 328 25.53 23.26 -27.91
CA ASP A 328 26.75 22.59 -28.29
C ASP A 328 27.97 23.50 -28.11
N THR A 329 28.95 23.06 -27.32
CA THR A 329 30.20 23.80 -27.09
C THR A 329 31.34 23.10 -27.82
N LEU A 330 31.83 23.73 -28.89
CA LEU A 330 32.84 23.12 -29.74
C LEU A 330 34.23 23.16 -29.07
N PRO A 331 35.04 22.10 -29.26
CA PRO A 331 36.39 22.05 -28.74
C PRO A 331 37.31 23.06 -29.44
N GLY A 332 38.37 23.46 -28.74
CA GLY A 332 39.43 24.29 -29.35
C GLY A 332 40.01 23.63 -30.60
N GLY A 333 40.10 24.37 -31.70
CA GLY A 333 40.53 23.86 -33.01
C GLY A 333 39.41 23.79 -34.04
N LEU A 334 38.14 23.82 -33.63
CA LEU A 334 37.00 24.11 -34.50
C LEU A 334 36.47 25.51 -34.19
N THR A 335 36.01 26.25 -35.19
CA THR A 335 35.29 27.51 -35.00
C THR A 335 33.94 27.43 -35.70
N PRO A 336 32.80 27.52 -34.99
CA PRO A 336 31.49 27.45 -35.62
C PRO A 336 31.25 28.69 -36.49
N THR A 337 30.89 28.48 -37.75
CA THR A 337 30.61 29.56 -38.72
C THR A 337 29.13 29.70 -39.01
N SER A 338 28.36 28.61 -38.99
CA SER A 338 26.90 28.62 -39.12
C SER A 338 26.26 27.41 -38.47
N ALA A 339 25.02 27.55 -38.01
CA ALA A 339 24.18 26.44 -37.57
C ALA A 339 22.76 26.64 -38.09
N LEU A 340 22.21 25.64 -38.78
CA LEU A 340 20.94 25.74 -39.49
C LEU A 340 20.16 24.42 -39.36
N GLY A 341 18.83 24.52 -39.29
CA GLY A 341 17.93 23.36 -39.32
C GLY A 341 16.49 23.81 -39.47
N ALA A 342 15.67 23.05 -40.20
CA ALA A 342 14.28 23.45 -40.43
C ALA A 342 13.49 23.53 -39.10
N GLY A 343 12.90 24.69 -38.84
CA GLY A 343 12.17 24.98 -37.60
C GLY A 343 13.06 25.32 -36.39
N TRP A 344 14.39 25.35 -36.55
CA TRP A 344 15.32 25.73 -35.50
C TRP A 344 15.74 27.18 -35.63
N ALA A 345 15.69 27.92 -34.52
CA ALA A 345 16.33 29.23 -34.38
C ALA A 345 17.69 29.04 -33.72
N CYS A 346 18.77 29.15 -34.51
CA CYS A 346 20.13 28.93 -34.07
C CYS A 346 20.91 30.25 -33.94
N SER A 347 21.81 30.30 -32.95
CA SER A 347 22.73 31.41 -32.71
C SER A 347 24.11 30.87 -32.32
N ILE A 348 25.15 31.63 -32.64
CA ILE A 348 26.54 31.30 -32.33
C ILE A 348 27.10 32.43 -31.46
N ALA A 349 27.64 32.07 -30.30
CA ALA A 349 28.35 32.98 -29.42
C ALA A 349 29.70 32.34 -29.06
N MET A 350 30.80 32.87 -29.60
CA MET A 350 32.13 32.29 -29.45
C MET A 350 32.16 30.84 -29.93
N GLN A 351 32.39 29.88 -29.03
CA GLN A 351 32.43 28.44 -29.32
C GLN A 351 31.11 27.71 -29.07
N VAL A 352 30.05 28.43 -28.69
CA VAL A 352 28.78 27.83 -28.29
C VAL A 352 27.75 28.06 -29.38
N VAL A 353 27.24 26.97 -29.94
CA VAL A 353 26.07 26.92 -30.81
C VAL A 353 24.85 26.67 -29.93
N THR A 354 23.85 27.54 -30.00
CA THR A 354 22.57 27.36 -29.31
C THR A 354 21.44 27.38 -30.32
N CYS A 355 20.70 26.27 -30.42
CA CYS A 355 19.53 26.12 -31.27
C CYS A 355 18.28 25.90 -30.42
N THR A 356 17.19 26.61 -30.73
CA THR A 356 15.92 26.53 -29.99
C THR A 356 14.74 26.31 -30.92
N ARG A 357 13.71 25.62 -30.41
CA ARG A 357 12.40 25.46 -31.06
C ARG A 357 11.31 25.17 -30.02
N SER A 358 10.04 25.26 -30.41
CA SER A 358 8.91 25.16 -29.44
C SER A 358 7.73 24.30 -29.87
N ASP A 359 7.74 23.77 -31.10
CA ASP A 359 6.74 22.82 -31.56
C ASP A 359 6.95 21.45 -30.91
N ALA A 360 5.84 20.78 -30.57
CA ALA A 360 5.86 19.48 -29.92
C ALA A 360 6.44 18.40 -30.84
N LEU A 361 7.38 17.60 -30.33
CA LEU A 361 7.88 16.40 -30.99
C LEU A 361 7.08 15.18 -30.52
N ALA A 362 6.32 14.56 -31.41
CA ALA A 362 5.57 13.35 -31.10
C ALA A 362 6.46 12.23 -30.54
N ALA A 363 5.86 11.31 -29.78
CA ALA A 363 6.54 10.12 -29.31
C ALA A 363 7.14 9.33 -30.49
N SER A 364 8.36 8.82 -30.32
CA SER A 364 9.12 8.07 -31.35
C SER A 364 9.41 8.84 -32.64
N ALA A 365 9.31 10.18 -32.64
CA ALA A 365 9.66 11.02 -33.78
C ALA A 365 11.00 11.73 -33.59
N SER A 366 11.54 12.27 -34.69
CA SER A 366 12.74 13.12 -34.68
C SER A 366 12.44 14.48 -35.29
N TYR A 367 13.06 15.53 -34.75
CA TYR A 367 13.05 16.83 -35.39
C TYR A 367 13.89 16.81 -36.68
N PRO A 368 13.65 17.74 -37.61
CA PRO A 368 14.60 18.02 -38.68
C PRO A 368 16.01 18.28 -38.12
N ARG A 369 17.00 17.68 -38.78
CA ARG A 369 18.42 17.75 -38.44
C ARG A 369 18.93 19.19 -38.34
N ILE A 370 19.81 19.42 -37.36
CA ILE A 370 20.64 20.63 -37.30
C ILE A 370 21.97 20.32 -37.97
N THR A 371 22.39 21.15 -38.92
CA THR A 371 23.71 21.11 -39.55
C THR A 371 24.55 22.26 -39.03
N VAL A 372 25.70 21.95 -38.47
CA VAL A 372 26.68 22.91 -37.97
C VAL A 372 27.89 22.93 -38.90
N SER A 373 28.20 24.09 -39.45
CA SER A 373 29.41 24.35 -40.23
C SER A 373 30.49 24.92 -39.32
N VAL A 374 31.72 24.44 -39.51
CA VAL A 374 32.87 24.84 -38.73
C VAL A 374 34.07 25.09 -39.64
N THR A 375 34.94 26.03 -39.27
CA THR A 375 36.29 26.09 -39.83
C THR A 375 37.24 25.35 -38.90
N VAL A 376 38.12 24.54 -39.50
CA VAL A 376 39.14 23.78 -38.78
C VAL A 376 40.43 24.59 -38.74
N SER A 377 40.93 24.87 -37.55
CA SER A 377 42.18 25.63 -37.37
C SER A 377 43.37 24.93 -38.04
N GLN A 378 44.27 25.72 -38.62
CA GLN A 378 45.57 25.23 -39.09
C GLN A 378 46.41 24.61 -37.95
N SER A 379 46.15 25.00 -36.70
CA SER A 379 46.77 24.45 -35.50
C SER A 379 45.94 23.36 -34.80
N ALA A 380 44.87 22.85 -35.42
CA ALA A 380 44.02 21.85 -34.81
C ALA A 380 44.80 20.55 -34.48
N PRO A 381 44.65 19.98 -33.28
CA PRO A 381 45.16 18.65 -32.93
C PRO A 381 44.67 17.56 -33.90
N SER A 382 45.36 16.42 -33.95
CA SER A 382 44.98 15.27 -34.79
C SER A 382 43.76 14.50 -34.27
N GLY A 383 43.22 14.88 -33.11
CA GLY A 383 42.00 14.31 -32.54
C GLY A 383 41.26 15.38 -31.75
N LEU A 384 40.00 15.62 -32.11
CA LEU A 384 39.10 16.51 -31.41
C LEU A 384 37.85 15.73 -31.04
N SER A 385 37.43 15.84 -29.77
CA SER A 385 36.17 15.29 -29.30
C SER A 385 35.23 16.45 -28.99
N ASN A 386 34.06 16.46 -29.63
CA ASN A 386 32.99 17.36 -29.27
C ASN A 386 32.13 16.67 -28.21
N SER A 387 32.06 17.26 -27.01
CA SER A 387 31.33 16.66 -25.88
C SER A 387 29.83 16.62 -26.16
N GLU A 388 29.10 15.72 -25.49
CA GLU A 388 27.65 15.66 -25.60
C GLU A 388 27.03 17.02 -25.24
N PRO A 389 26.16 17.59 -26.09
CA PRO A 389 25.53 18.88 -25.86
C PRO A 389 24.55 18.80 -24.68
N GLY A 390 24.46 19.87 -23.89
CA GLY A 390 23.56 19.93 -22.73
C GLY A 390 22.12 20.16 -23.15
N PHE A 391 21.18 19.46 -22.50
CA PHE A 391 19.74 19.65 -22.67
C PHE A 391 19.10 20.38 -21.49
N ARG A 392 18.16 21.28 -21.77
CA ARG A 392 17.22 21.82 -20.78
C ARG A 392 15.81 21.92 -21.38
N GLU A 393 14.91 21.05 -20.95
CA GLU A 393 13.46 21.24 -21.11
C GLU A 393 12.93 22.03 -19.90
N ARG A 394 11.99 22.95 -20.14
CA ARG A 394 11.16 23.51 -19.07
C ARG A 394 9.80 22.79 -19.08
N GLN A 395 9.74 21.52 -18.67
CA GLN A 395 8.47 20.77 -18.72
C GLN A 395 7.72 20.68 -17.38
N CYS A 396 6.41 20.95 -17.50
CA CYS A 396 5.25 20.46 -16.73
C CYS A 396 5.24 20.49 -15.19
N ARG A 397 5.16 21.71 -14.62
CA ARG A 397 4.55 21.96 -13.30
C ARG A 397 3.10 22.43 -13.40
N LYS A 398 2.28 21.88 -14.30
CA LYS A 398 0.87 22.32 -14.47
C LYS A 398 -0.22 21.28 -14.25
N LEU A 399 0.11 20.00 -14.05
CA LEU A 399 -0.91 18.98 -13.74
C LEU A 399 -1.05 18.66 -12.23
N PHE A 400 -0.18 19.21 -11.37
CA PHE A 400 -0.25 18.95 -9.92
C PHE A 400 -1.04 20.01 -9.12
N GLU A 401 -1.39 21.16 -9.72
CA GLU A 401 -2.09 22.25 -9.00
C GLU A 401 -3.62 22.12 -8.98
N GLN A 402 -4.24 21.24 -9.79
CA GLN A 402 -5.70 21.07 -9.77
C GLN A 402 -6.22 20.02 -8.78
N HIS A 403 -5.36 19.18 -8.18
CA HIS A 403 -5.79 18.15 -7.21
C HIS A 403 -5.14 18.28 -5.80
N GLY A 404 -4.26 19.27 -5.58
CA GLY A 404 -3.55 19.46 -4.31
C GLY A 404 -4.29 20.24 -3.23
N ARG A 405 -5.64 20.26 -3.24
CA ARG A 405 -6.45 21.00 -2.25
C ARG A 405 -7.39 20.09 -1.45
N LEU A 406 -6.91 18.92 -1.04
CA LEU A 406 -7.48 18.13 0.07
C LEU A 406 -6.31 17.64 0.91
N GLY A 407 -6.17 18.24 2.09
CA GLY A 407 -4.95 18.17 2.89
C GLY A 407 -4.83 16.90 3.71
N HIS A 408 -3.60 16.38 3.81
CA HIS A 408 -3.14 15.64 4.97
C HIS A 408 -1.67 15.98 5.21
N ARG A 409 -1.36 16.51 6.40
CA ARG A 409 -0.02 16.85 6.85
C ARG A 409 0.78 15.56 7.06
N PHE A 410 1.65 15.22 6.12
CA PHE A 410 2.70 14.23 6.34
C PHE A 410 3.87 14.88 7.08
N VAL A 411 4.06 14.50 8.35
CA VAL A 411 5.24 14.87 9.15
C VAL A 411 6.35 13.88 8.82
N THR A 412 7.33 14.28 8.01
CA THR A 412 8.59 13.54 7.88
C THR A 412 9.56 14.01 8.97
N ARG A 413 9.81 13.18 9.98
CA ARG A 413 10.93 13.40 10.93
C ARG A 413 12.24 13.06 10.22
N ARG A 414 13.07 14.07 9.92
CA ARG A 414 14.50 13.84 9.59
C ARG A 414 15.25 13.52 10.88
N ARG A 415 15.95 12.38 10.90
CA ARG A 415 17.04 12.15 11.87
C ARG A 415 18.23 13.01 11.44
N LEU A 416 18.70 13.86 12.35
CA LEU A 416 19.98 14.55 12.28
C LEU A 416 21.06 13.65 12.88
N GLY A 417 22.21 13.57 12.21
CA GLY A 417 23.48 13.22 12.84
C GLY A 417 24.24 12.07 12.18
N ASP A 418 25.22 12.42 11.35
CA ASP A 418 26.54 11.78 11.37
C ASP A 418 27.60 12.82 10.91
N PRO A 419 28.74 13.02 11.62
CA PRO A 419 29.76 14.00 11.24
C PRO A 419 30.96 13.41 10.48
N ASP A 420 31.46 14.16 9.50
CA ASP A 420 32.71 13.95 8.72
C ASP A 420 33.97 14.08 9.63
N PRO A 421 34.96 13.17 9.56
CA PRO A 421 36.15 13.20 10.41
C PRO A 421 37.32 13.94 9.76
N ARG A 422 37.73 15.10 10.28
CA ARG A 422 39.05 15.68 10.01
C ARG A 422 39.71 16.38 11.21
N HIS A 423 40.87 15.83 11.56
CA HIS A 423 42.08 16.47 12.10
C HIS A 423 42.09 17.18 13.47
N GLN A 424 42.71 16.45 14.42
CA GLN A 424 43.94 16.81 15.16
C GLN A 424 43.93 17.86 16.30
N ARG A 425 44.32 17.30 17.46
CA ARG A 425 45.33 17.74 18.44
C ARG A 425 44.92 18.66 19.61
N HIS A 426 45.16 18.05 20.78
CA HIS A 426 45.86 18.54 21.97
C HIS A 426 45.08 19.20 23.12
N ARG A 427 45.21 18.48 24.25
CA ARG A 427 45.53 18.92 25.62
C ARG A 427 44.39 19.42 26.53
N ASP A 428 44.12 18.54 27.49
CA ASP A 428 44.32 18.74 28.93
C ASP A 428 43.38 19.64 29.74
N ARG A 429 42.94 19.02 30.85
CA ARG A 429 42.64 19.53 32.20
C ARG A 429 41.20 19.85 32.60
N ASP A 430 40.73 18.93 33.44
CA ASP A 430 40.36 19.12 34.85
C ASP A 430 38.98 19.66 35.28
N HIS A 431 38.48 18.90 36.26
CA HIS A 431 37.64 19.24 37.40
C HIS A 431 36.10 19.24 37.30
N HIS A 432 35.54 18.10 37.70
CA HIS A 432 34.82 17.89 38.97
C HIS A 432 33.81 18.95 39.49
N GLN A 433 32.59 18.46 39.77
CA GLN A 433 31.76 18.61 41.00
C GLN A 433 30.35 19.23 40.85
N HIS A 434 29.36 18.35 41.00
CA HIS A 434 28.27 18.31 42.00
C HIS A 434 27.19 19.41 42.18
N ARG A 435 25.97 18.86 42.38
CA ARG A 435 24.79 19.29 43.19
C ARG A 435 23.89 20.37 42.56
N ALA A 436 22.64 20.09 42.19
CA ALA A 436 21.43 19.69 42.95
C ALA A 436 20.78 20.83 43.74
N LYS A 437 19.55 21.24 43.34
CA LYS A 437 18.28 21.11 44.10
C LYS A 437 17.21 22.15 43.72
N ASP A 438 15.96 21.66 43.77
CA ASP A 438 14.68 22.30 44.13
C ASP A 438 14.24 23.55 43.32
N GLY A 439 13.00 23.74 42.86
CA GLY A 439 11.67 23.31 43.30
C GLY A 439 10.77 24.56 43.22
N GLY A 440 9.56 24.48 42.66
CA GLY A 440 8.68 25.66 42.61
C GLY A 440 7.43 25.52 41.74
N ASN A 441 6.35 25.05 42.35
CA ASN A 441 4.97 24.99 41.85
C ASN A 441 4.19 26.27 42.23
N ARG A 442 3.21 26.69 41.40
CA ARG A 442 2.03 27.58 41.62
C ARG A 442 1.55 28.06 40.24
N GLY A 443 0.29 28.08 39.78
CA GLY A 443 -1.03 27.81 40.35
C GLY A 443 -2.04 28.90 39.92
N ARG A 444 -3.11 28.52 39.18
CA ARG A 444 -4.39 29.24 38.87
C ARG A 444 -4.30 30.56 38.04
N SER A 445 -5.26 31.02 37.23
CA SER A 445 -6.74 30.92 37.19
C SER A 445 -7.32 31.39 35.83
N GLU A 446 -8.40 30.76 35.37
CA GLU A 446 -9.46 31.29 34.44
C GLU A 446 -10.58 32.00 35.28
N PRO A 447 -11.65 32.66 34.75
CA PRO A 447 -12.28 32.55 33.41
C PRO A 447 -12.85 33.86 32.78
N GLY A 448 -13.35 33.76 31.54
CA GLY A 448 -14.19 34.79 30.89
C GLY A 448 -15.27 34.17 29.99
N GLN A 449 -16.53 34.29 30.39
CA GLN A 449 -17.75 33.96 29.64
C GLN A 449 -18.06 35.01 28.57
N GLN A 450 -18.75 34.61 27.49
CA GLN A 450 -19.85 35.38 26.90
C GLN A 450 -20.80 34.47 26.10
N HIS A 451 -22.07 34.51 26.50
CA HIS A 451 -23.25 33.94 25.84
C HIS A 451 -23.80 34.90 24.78
N GLY A 452 -24.48 34.36 23.76
CA GLY A 452 -25.39 35.07 22.87
C GLY A 452 -26.50 34.13 22.39
N ASP A 453 -27.69 34.27 23.00
CA ASP A 453 -28.96 33.62 22.66
C ASP A 453 -29.72 34.42 21.59
N CYS A 454 -30.50 33.73 20.76
CA CYS A 454 -31.71 34.24 20.09
C CYS A 454 -32.62 33.06 19.69
N GLY A 455 -33.70 32.83 20.45
CA GLY A 455 -34.98 32.28 19.94
C GLY A 455 -35.79 33.42 19.28
N ASP A 456 -36.96 33.25 18.66
CA ASP A 456 -37.91 32.15 18.54
C ASP A 456 -38.95 32.57 17.46
N GLN A 457 -39.85 31.65 17.07
CA GLN A 457 -41.20 31.86 16.48
C GLN A 457 -41.54 31.02 15.22
N GLN A 458 -42.27 29.93 15.47
CA GLN A 458 -43.42 29.43 14.68
C GLN A 458 -44.71 30.18 15.13
N PRO A 459 -45.93 30.05 14.51
CA PRO A 459 -46.49 28.86 13.83
C PRO A 459 -47.48 29.10 12.65
N ALA A 460 -47.94 28.00 12.01
CA ALA A 460 -49.35 27.67 11.67
C ALA A 460 -49.56 26.92 10.32
N GLY A 461 -49.89 25.62 10.41
CA GLY A 461 -51.14 25.01 9.87
C GLY A 461 -51.35 24.71 8.37
N PRO A 462 -52.24 23.74 8.02
CA PRO A 462 -52.08 22.82 6.87
C PRO A 462 -53.27 22.74 5.88
N ARG A 463 -53.13 21.93 4.80
CA ARG A 463 -54.11 21.26 3.87
C ARG A 463 -53.58 21.34 2.42
N ALA A 464 -53.71 20.41 1.48
CA ALA A 464 -54.69 19.35 1.13
C ALA A 464 -53.96 18.32 0.21
N SER A 465 -54.05 16.99 0.40
CA SER A 465 -54.97 16.00 -0.21
C SER A 465 -55.21 16.04 -1.73
N GLY A 466 -54.97 14.91 -2.41
CA GLY A 466 -55.48 14.53 -3.76
C GLY A 466 -54.45 13.68 -4.53
N SER A 467 -54.44 12.34 -4.49
CA SER A 467 -55.36 11.32 -5.05
C SER A 467 -55.02 10.83 -6.47
N SER A 468 -54.93 9.49 -6.56
CA SER A 468 -55.26 8.56 -7.66
C SER A 468 -54.32 8.33 -8.85
N GLU A 469 -53.75 7.11 -8.86
CA GLU A 469 -53.89 6.04 -9.87
C GLU A 469 -53.84 6.36 -11.39
N ARG A 470 -52.99 5.62 -12.13
CA ARG A 470 -53.43 4.50 -13.00
C ARG A 470 -52.26 3.74 -13.65
N ARG A 471 -52.49 2.44 -13.79
CA ARG A 471 -51.71 1.43 -14.51
C ARG A 471 -51.76 1.65 -16.02
N HIS A 472 -50.74 1.19 -16.75
CA HIS A 472 -50.92 0.31 -17.93
C HIS A 472 -49.59 -0.36 -18.30
N GLY A 473 -49.63 -1.69 -18.45
CA GLY A 473 -48.63 -2.46 -19.18
C GLY A 473 -49.15 -2.82 -20.57
N CYS A 474 -48.24 -3.03 -21.52
CA CYS A 474 -48.47 -3.76 -22.76
C CYS A 474 -47.20 -4.54 -23.14
N ARG A 475 -47.42 -5.82 -23.45
CA ARG A 475 -46.49 -6.78 -24.06
C ARG A 475 -46.17 -6.41 -25.51
N GLY A 476 -45.04 -6.94 -26.00
CA GLY A 476 -44.82 -7.27 -27.41
C GLY A 476 -43.54 -8.09 -27.55
N GLY A 477 -43.67 -9.35 -27.99
CA GLY A 477 -42.55 -10.24 -28.32
C GLY A 477 -42.61 -10.70 -29.77
N ALA A 478 -41.53 -11.35 -30.22
CA ALA A 478 -41.42 -12.37 -31.28
C ALA A 478 -39.91 -12.53 -31.60
N GLY A 479 -39.34 -13.72 -31.81
CA GLY A 479 -39.88 -15.07 -31.86
C GLY A 479 -38.76 -16.11 -31.77
#